data_AF-A0A7V9AA89-F1
#
_entry.id   AF-A0A7V9AA89-F1
#
_cell.length_a   1.000
_cell.length_b   1.000
_cell.length_c   1.000
_cell.angle_alpha   90.00
_cell.angle_beta   90.00
_cell.angle_gamma   90.00
#
_symmetry.space_group_name_H-M   'P 1'
#
loop_
_entity.id
_entity.type
_entity.pdbx_description
1 polymer ?
#
loop_
_entity_poly.entity_id
_entity_poly.type
_entity_poly.pdbx_seq_one_letter_code
_entity_poly.pdbx_strand_id
1 'polypeptide(L)'
;MLTFAVRRRDPEAMPDWLADVDVAVRLGIDRATVWKWLDAGLLPEPKRVGVIRLANGQKRSRTTRWLRADIDLFVVCGDMTTFRRVKAQRDRDSK
;
A
#
# COMPACT_ATOMS: atom_id res chain seq x y z
N MET A 1 -12.21 -29.15 4.74
CA MET A 1 -10.78 -28.86 4.99
C MET A 1 -10.39 -27.67 4.13
N LEU A 2 -10.28 -26.47 4.70
CA LEU A 2 -9.80 -25.28 3.97
C LEU A 2 -8.30 -25.17 4.22
N THR A 3 -7.52 -25.50 3.19
CA THR A 3 -6.05 -25.45 3.22
C THR A 3 -5.63 -23.98 3.17
N PHE A 4 -5.21 -23.42 4.30
CA PHE A 4 -4.53 -22.12 4.34
C PHE A 4 -3.15 -22.30 3.71
N ALA A 5 -3.04 -22.06 2.40
CA ALA A 5 -1.75 -21.92 1.75
C ALA A 5 -1.08 -20.64 2.26
N VAL A 6 -0.26 -20.80 3.31
CA VAL A 6 0.70 -19.79 3.75
C VAL A 6 1.65 -19.57 2.57
N ARG A 7 1.37 -18.56 1.74
CA ARG A 7 2.29 -18.13 0.67
C ARG A 7 3.61 -17.76 1.35
N ARG A 8 4.63 -18.62 1.20
CA ARG A 8 6.02 -18.27 1.51
C ARG A 8 6.33 -16.98 0.76
N ARG A 9 6.75 -15.96 1.49
CA ARG A 9 7.11 -14.65 0.96
C ARG A 9 8.42 -14.81 0.19
N ASP A 10 8.32 -14.88 -1.13
CA ASP A 10 9.49 -14.92 -2.01
C ASP A 10 10.26 -13.60 -1.85
N PRO A 11 11.50 -13.60 -1.36
CA PRO A 11 12.25 -12.37 -1.06
C PRO A 11 12.65 -11.59 -2.31
N GLU A 12 12.58 -12.19 -3.51
CA GLU A 12 12.83 -11.53 -4.79
C GLU A 12 11.57 -11.04 -5.52
N ALA A 13 10.37 -11.32 -4.98
CA ALA A 13 9.14 -10.83 -5.59
C ALA A 13 9.10 -9.29 -5.52
N MET A 14 9.10 -8.64 -6.69
CA MET A 14 8.90 -7.21 -6.79
C MET A 14 7.65 -6.81 -5.98
N PRO A 15 7.69 -5.68 -5.24
CA PRO A 15 6.55 -5.26 -4.46
C PRO A 15 5.33 -5.10 -5.38
N ASP A 16 4.23 -5.75 -5.02
CA ASP A 16 2.99 -5.67 -5.79
C ASP A 16 2.35 -4.29 -5.55
N TRP A 17 2.46 -3.43 -6.56
CA TRP A 17 2.03 -2.04 -6.53
C TRP A 17 0.64 -1.87 -7.14
N LEU A 18 -0.22 -1.11 -6.47
CA LEU A 18 -1.55 -0.76 -6.93
C LEU A 18 -1.64 0.69 -7.43
N ALA A 19 -2.51 0.90 -8.41
CA ALA A 19 -3.00 2.23 -8.75
C ALA A 19 -4.20 2.62 -7.85
N ASP A 20 -4.55 3.90 -7.82
CA ASP A 20 -5.68 4.41 -7.03
C ASP A 20 -7.00 3.70 -7.36
N VAL A 21 -7.21 3.33 -8.62
CA VAL A 21 -8.43 2.62 -9.06
C VAL A 21 -8.52 1.23 -8.42
N ASP A 22 -7.41 0.52 -8.26
CA ASP A 22 -7.40 -0.80 -7.64
C ASP A 22 -7.68 -0.70 -6.14
N VAL A 23 -7.20 0.37 -5.49
CA VAL A 23 -7.49 0.68 -4.08
C VAL A 23 -8.98 1.01 -3.91
N ALA A 24 -9.52 1.84 -4.79
CA ALA A 24 -10.93 2.22 -4.79
C ALA A 24 -11.84 0.98 -4.90
N VAL A 25 -11.55 0.09 -5.86
CA VAL A 25 -12.29 -1.17 -6.05
C VAL A 25 -12.22 -2.06 -4.81
N ARG A 26 -11.05 -2.20 -4.19
CA ARG A 26 -10.89 -3.03 -2.99
C ARG A 26 -11.63 -2.50 -1.77
N LEU A 27 -11.66 -1.18 -1.60
CA LEU A 27 -12.34 -0.54 -0.50
C LEU A 27 -13.84 -0.35 -0.75
N GLY A 28 -14.31 -0.63 -1.98
CA GLY A 28 -15.70 -0.39 -2.37
C GLY A 28 -16.07 1.10 -2.38
N ILE A 29 -15.12 1.98 -2.68
CA ILE A 29 -15.30 3.43 -2.68
C ILE A 29 -15.00 4.03 -4.06
N ASP A 30 -15.44 5.27 -4.28
CA ASP A 30 -15.06 6.01 -5.48
C ASP A 30 -13.56 6.41 -5.46
N ARG A 31 -12.93 6.50 -6.63
CA ARG A 31 -11.53 6.92 -6.75
C ARG A 31 -11.27 8.30 -6.14
N ALA A 32 -12.20 9.25 -6.28
CA ALA A 32 -12.05 10.57 -5.68
C ALA A 32 -12.03 10.51 -4.14
N THR A 33 -12.70 9.52 -3.56
CA THR A 33 -12.78 9.30 -2.12
C THR A 33 -11.46 8.79 -1.54
N VAL A 34 -10.67 8.04 -2.32
CA VAL A 34 -9.34 7.54 -1.90
C VAL A 34 -8.46 8.70 -1.43
N TRP A 35 -8.36 9.77 -2.21
CA TRP A 35 -7.51 10.92 -1.85
C TRP A 35 -8.08 11.72 -0.68
N LYS A 36 -9.40 11.89 -0.60
CA LYS A 36 -10.05 12.53 0.56
C LYS A 36 -9.78 11.79 1.86
N TRP A 37 -9.85 10.46 1.83
CA TRP A 37 -9.58 9.64 3.00
C TRP A 37 -8.10 9.61 3.36
N LEU A 38 -7.21 9.66 2.36
CA LEU A 38 -5.78 9.84 2.60
C LEU A 38 -5.49 11.17 3.30
N ASP A 39 -6.04 12.27 2.80
CA ASP A 39 -5.85 13.61 3.38
C ASP A 39 -6.41 13.70 4.81
N ALA A 40 -7.48 12.95 5.10
CA ALA A 40 -8.04 12.80 6.44
C ALA A 40 -7.24 11.82 7.34
N GLY A 41 -6.18 11.18 6.83
CA GLY A 41 -5.35 10.23 7.58
C GLY A 41 -6.03 8.88 7.85
N LEU A 42 -7.07 8.53 7.08
CA LEU A 42 -7.88 7.32 7.23
C LEU A 42 -7.36 6.13 6.40
N LEU A 43 -6.36 6.35 5.54
CA LEU A 43 -5.75 5.32 4.72
C LEU A 43 -4.24 5.19 4.98
N PRO A 44 -3.65 4.01 4.68
CA PRO A 44 -2.20 3.84 4.67
C PRO A 44 -1.53 4.82 3.71
N GLU A 45 -0.33 5.29 4.06
CA GLU A 45 0.39 6.20 3.17
C GLU A 45 0.88 5.49 1.89
N PRO A 46 0.59 6.06 0.71
CA PRO A 46 1.13 5.52 -0.53
C PRO A 46 2.62 5.85 -0.67
N LYS A 47 3.32 5.11 -1.53
CA LYS A 47 4.74 5.29 -1.82
C LYS A 47 4.93 6.02 -3.14
N ARG A 48 5.95 6.87 -3.20
CA ARG A 48 6.42 7.47 -4.46
C ARG A 48 7.37 6.50 -5.15
N VAL A 49 7.01 6.04 -6.35
CA VAL A 49 7.78 5.08 -7.15
C VAL A 49 7.98 5.56 -8.59
N GLY A 50 9.09 5.11 -9.17
CA GLY A 50 9.57 5.55 -10.48
C GLY A 50 10.29 6.91 -10.38
N VAL A 51 11.37 7.07 -11.14
CA VAL A 51 12.17 8.30 -11.20
C VAL A 51 12.17 8.82 -12.63
N ILE A 52 11.81 10.09 -12.81
CA ILE A 52 12.04 10.84 -14.05
C ILE A 52 13.23 11.77 -13.86
N ARG A 53 14.11 11.82 -14.85
CA ARG A 53 15.15 12.85 -14.95
C ARG A 53 14.55 14.07 -15.65
N LEU A 54 14.60 15.21 -14.99
CA LEU A 54 14.26 16.51 -15.54
C LEU A 54 15.43 17.00 -16.41
N ALA A 55 15.16 17.91 -17.35
CA ALA A 55 16.16 18.47 -18.26
C ALA A 55 17.33 19.16 -17.54
N ASN A 56 17.13 19.62 -16.31
CA ASN A 56 18.15 20.20 -15.43
C ASN A 56 18.96 19.14 -14.65
N GLY A 57 18.84 17.85 -15.01
CA GLY A 57 19.53 16.74 -14.35
C GLY A 57 18.89 16.25 -13.04
N GLN A 58 17.86 16.94 -12.51
CA GLN A 58 17.22 16.53 -11.27
C GLN A 58 16.37 15.27 -11.44
N LYS A 59 16.41 14.39 -10.44
CA LYS A 59 15.53 13.23 -10.33
C LYS A 59 14.26 13.61 -9.59
N ARG A 60 13.09 13.38 -10.19
CA ARG A 60 11.77 13.57 -9.55
C ARG A 60 11.02 12.25 -9.54
N SER A 61 10.35 11.91 -8.44
CA SER A 61 9.47 10.74 -8.43
C SER A 61 8.28 10.95 -9.37
N ARG A 62 7.98 9.95 -10.21
CA ARG A 62 7.00 10.08 -11.29
C ARG A 62 5.57 9.74 -10.87
N THR A 63 5.38 8.78 -9.95
CA THR A 63 4.04 8.24 -9.69
C THR A 63 3.87 7.79 -8.24
N THR A 64 2.71 8.08 -7.68
CA THR A 64 2.29 7.54 -6.39
C THR A 64 1.63 6.18 -6.58
N ARG A 65 2.04 5.18 -5.79
CA ARG A 65 1.48 3.83 -5.82
C ARG A 65 1.27 3.30 -4.41
N TRP A 66 0.37 2.35 -4.29
CA TRP A 66 0.02 1.75 -3.00
C TRP A 66 0.60 0.35 -2.92
N LEU A 67 1.12 -0.04 -1.75
CA LEU A 67 1.55 -1.43 -1.55
C LEU A 67 0.31 -2.29 -1.36
N ARG A 68 0.16 -3.33 -2.21
CA ARG A 68 -0.95 -4.29 -2.07
C ARG A 68 -1.05 -4.85 -0.65
N ALA A 69 0.08 -5.28 -0.11
CA ALA A 69 0.14 -5.88 1.21
C ALA A 69 -0.29 -4.92 2.34
N ASP A 70 -0.13 -3.60 2.17
CA ASP A 70 -0.60 -2.62 3.15
C ASP A 70 -2.10 -2.40 3.03
N ILE A 71 -2.63 -2.32 1.82
CA ILE A 71 -4.07 -2.15 1.57
C ILE A 71 -4.84 -3.38 2.05
N ASP A 72 -4.39 -4.58 1.69
CA ASP A 72 -5.06 -5.81 2.09
C ASP A 72 -5.02 -5.97 3.63
N LEU A 73 -3.90 -5.60 4.27
CA LEU A 73 -3.82 -5.57 5.74
C LEU A 73 -4.78 -4.55 6.34
N PHE A 74 -4.85 -3.35 5.79
CA PHE A 74 -5.77 -2.31 6.26
C PHE A 74 -7.24 -2.76 6.16
N VAL A 75 -7.63 -3.40 5.06
CA VAL A 75 -8.99 -3.98 4.90
C VAL A 75 -9.32 -4.97 6.01
N VAL A 76 -8.36 -5.82 6.40
CA VAL A 76 -8.56 -6.79 7.50
C VAL A 76 -8.62 -6.09 8.85
N CYS A 77 -7.84 -5.04 9.08
CA CYS A 77 -7.82 -4.29 10.33
C CYS A 77 -9.04 -3.40 10.54
N GLY A 78 -9.65 -2.89 9.46
CA GLY A 78 -10.83 -2.02 9.50
C GLY A 78 -10.55 -0.56 9.94
N ASP A 79 -9.48 -0.32 10.70
CA ASP A 79 -9.09 1.02 11.16
C ASP A 79 -7.56 1.26 11.16
N MET A 80 -7.16 2.54 11.13
CA MET A 80 -5.76 2.95 11.07
C MET A 80 -4.95 2.67 12.35
N THR A 81 -5.59 2.64 13.52
CA THR A 81 -4.91 2.37 14.79
C THR A 81 -4.48 0.90 14.85
N THR A 82 -5.41 0.00 14.54
CA THR A 82 -5.15 -1.45 14.45
C THR A 82 -4.13 -1.75 13.35
N PHE A 83 -4.30 -1.14 12.18
CA PHE A 83 -3.35 -1.27 11.07
C PHE A 83 -1.93 -0.88 11.47
N ARG A 84 -1.73 0.29 12.07
CA ARG A 84 -0.40 0.77 12.50
C ARG A 84 0.25 -0.18 13.49
N ARG A 85 -0.52 -0.68 14.47
CA ARG A 85 -0.02 -1.64 15.46
C ARG A 85 0.44 -2.95 14.81
N VAL A 86 -0.40 -3.53 13.95
CA VAL A 86 -0.09 -4.81 13.30
C VAL A 86 1.08 -4.67 12.31
N LYS A 87 1.13 -3.56 11.57
CA LYS A 87 2.26 -3.27 10.67
C LYS A 87 3.58 -3.13 11.41
N ALA A 88 3.60 -2.38 12.52
CA ALA A 88 4.81 -2.22 13.33
C ALA A 88 5.33 -3.57 13.88
N GLN A 89 4.43 -4.47 14.28
CA GLN A 89 4.80 -5.83 14.70
C GLN A 89 5.41 -6.62 13.54
N ARG A 90 4.75 -6.63 12.37
CA ARG A 90 5.25 -7.32 11.17
C ARG A 90 6.63 -6.83 10.72
N ASP A 91 6.85 -5.51 10.75
CA ASP A 91 8.12 -4.91 10.35
C ASP A 91 9.25 -5.27 11.32
N ARG A 92 8.94 -5.46 12.61
CA ARG A 92 9.87 -5.97 13.62
C ARG A 92 10.22 -7.44 13.38
N ASP A 93 9.23 -8.27 13.09
CA ASP A 93 9.42 -9.72 12.90
C ASP A 93 10.11 -10.06 11.57
N SER A 94 10.16 -9.10 10.64
CA SER A 94 10.84 -9.26 9.33
C SER A 94 12.31 -8.84 9.36
N LYS A 95 12.85 -8.40 10.50
CA LYS A 95 14.21 -7.87 10.66
C LYS A 95 15.09 -8.85 11.44
#